data_AF-A0A450ZA55-F1
#
_entry.id   AF-A0A450ZA55-F1
#
_cell.length_a   1.000
_cell.length_b   1.000
_cell.length_c   1.000
_cell.angle_alpha   90.00
_cell.angle_beta   90.00
_cell.angle_gamma   90.00
#
_symmetry.space_group_name_H-M   'P 1'
#
loop_
_entity.id
_entity.type
_entity.pdbx_description
1 polymer ?
#
loop_
_entity_poly.entity_id
_entity_poly.type
_entity_poly.pdbx_seq_one_letter_code
_entity_poly.pdbx_strand_id
1 'polypeptide(L)'
;MGKDPTEEHNRYLVMKWDFSGVSPAGDAETVERNLYDYLNLRIGVFLDDYREMLPEHAMQVNPQNAIASFQSLLALIQKSGHSLYLLIDEYDNFANELMMGHRNPEKDHYRGLLAGEGAMKALFKTIKM
;
A
#
# COMPACT_ATOMS: atom_id res chain seq x y z
N MET A 1 2.38 -33.59 -2.10
CA MET A 1 1.11 -33.93 -2.79
C MET A 1 0.01 -33.08 -2.18
N GLY A 2 -0.12 -31.81 -2.62
CA GLY A 2 -1.29 -30.98 -2.30
C GLY A 2 -2.13 -30.91 -3.57
N LYS A 3 -3.13 -31.78 -3.66
CA LYS A 3 -4.02 -31.93 -4.83
C LYS A 3 -5.30 -31.15 -4.59
N ASP A 4 -5.78 -30.55 -5.68
CA ASP A 4 -7.02 -29.78 -5.86
C ASP A 4 -7.04 -28.34 -5.32
N PRO A 5 -6.70 -27.33 -6.16
CA PRO A 5 -7.22 -25.99 -5.95
C PRO A 5 -8.73 -26.03 -6.20
N THR A 6 -9.51 -25.91 -5.13
CA THR A 6 -10.97 -25.79 -5.17
C THR A 6 -11.41 -24.61 -6.04
N GLU A 7 -12.52 -24.74 -6.76
CA GLU A 7 -13.08 -23.73 -7.68
C GLU A 7 -13.33 -22.33 -7.05
N GLU A 8 -13.33 -22.23 -5.72
CA GLU A 8 -13.45 -20.99 -4.96
C GLU A 8 -12.11 -20.20 -4.81
N HIS A 9 -10.96 -20.79 -5.15
CA HIS A 9 -9.64 -20.14 -5.00
C HIS A 9 -9.39 -18.98 -5.98
N ASN A 10 -10.23 -18.78 -6.99
CA ASN A 10 -10.03 -17.79 -8.05
C ASN A 10 -10.93 -16.52 -7.96
N ARG A 11 -11.75 -16.38 -6.91
CA ARG A 11 -12.64 -15.20 -6.80
C ARG A 11 -11.99 -13.99 -6.13
N TYR A 12 -10.98 -14.22 -5.30
CA TYR A 12 -10.49 -13.21 -4.37
C TYR A 12 -8.99 -13.02 -4.53
N LEU A 13 -8.60 -11.80 -4.87
CA LEU A 13 -7.20 -11.40 -4.92
C LEU A 13 -6.83 -10.88 -3.55
N VAL A 14 -5.73 -11.37 -2.98
CA VAL A 14 -5.32 -11.01 -1.62
C VAL A 14 -4.01 -10.22 -1.68
N MET A 15 -4.00 -9.05 -1.04
CA MET A 15 -2.80 -8.23 -0.87
C MET A 15 -2.53 -8.06 0.61
N LYS A 16 -1.31 -8.40 1.07
CA LYS A 16 -0.84 -8.07 2.42
C LYS A 16 0.06 -6.85 2.38
N TRP A 17 -0.26 -5.85 3.19
CA TRP A 17 0.65 -4.81 3.65
C TRP A 17 1.04 -5.08 5.10
N ASP A 18 2.32 -4.95 5.36
CA ASP A 18 3.02 -5.24 6.60
C ASP A 18 3.99 -4.09 6.82
N PHE A 19 3.59 -3.16 7.70
CA PHE A 19 4.28 -1.91 7.88
C PHE A 19 5.54 -2.03 8.74
N SER A 20 5.83 -3.21 9.31
CA SER A 20 7.07 -3.46 10.06
C SER A 20 8.35 -3.24 9.22
N GLY A 21 8.23 -3.39 7.90
CA GLY A 21 9.34 -3.16 6.95
C GLY A 21 9.52 -1.70 6.53
N VAL A 22 8.64 -0.79 6.93
CA VAL A 22 8.70 0.62 6.54
C VAL A 22 9.45 1.41 7.60
N SER A 23 10.66 1.87 7.26
CA SER A 23 11.48 2.65 8.19
C SER A 23 10.85 4.03 8.44
N PRO A 24 10.51 4.38 9.70
CA PRO A 24 10.06 5.72 10.09
C PRO A 24 11.23 6.71 10.27
N ALA A 25 12.47 6.28 9.99
CA ALA A 25 13.65 7.11 10.19
C ALA A 25 13.83 8.13 9.05
N GLY A 26 14.34 9.30 9.39
CA GLY A 26 14.54 10.41 8.45
C GLY A 26 13.49 11.50 8.62
N ASP A 27 13.48 12.51 7.76
CA ASP A 27 12.47 13.57 7.73
C ASP A 27 11.15 13.08 7.10
N ALA A 28 10.14 13.96 7.05
CA ALA A 28 8.82 13.62 6.52
C ALA A 28 8.87 13.15 5.05
N GLU A 29 9.69 13.80 4.22
CA GLU A 29 9.84 13.43 2.80
C GLU A 29 10.51 12.05 2.65
N THR A 30 11.53 11.75 3.46
CA THR A 30 12.18 10.44 3.47
C THR A 30 11.21 9.34 3.90
N VAL A 31 10.42 9.58 4.93
CA VAL A 31 9.40 8.63 5.38
C VAL A 31 8.32 8.42 4.32
N GLU A 32 7.84 9.49 3.67
CA GLU A 32 6.88 9.39 2.57
C GLU A 32 7.43 8.56 1.41
N ARG A 33 8.68 8.80 1.03
CA ARG A 33 9.37 8.01 0.00
C ARG A 33 9.47 6.54 0.40
N ASN A 34 9.92 6.24 1.62
CA ASN A 34 10.02 4.86 2.11
C ASN A 34 8.66 4.15 2.06
N LEU A 35 7.58 4.86 2.42
CA LEU A 35 6.21 4.35 2.32
C LEU A 35 5.82 4.07 0.85
N TYR A 36 6.06 5.01 -0.06
CA TYR A 36 5.71 4.83 -1.47
C TYR A 36 6.53 3.73 -2.14
N ASP A 37 7.82 3.64 -1.85
CA ASP A 37 8.68 2.57 -2.33
C ASP A 37 8.17 1.20 -1.86
N TYR A 38 7.82 1.09 -0.57
CA TYR A 38 7.22 -0.12 -0.01
C TYR A 38 5.91 -0.50 -0.72
N LEU A 39 4.96 0.43 -0.84
CA LEU A 39 3.67 0.17 -1.44
C LEU A 39 3.78 -0.19 -2.93
N ASN A 40 4.61 0.52 -3.69
CA ASN A 40 4.86 0.21 -5.10
C ASN A 40 5.50 -1.18 -5.26
N LEU A 41 6.40 -1.57 -4.37
CA LEU A 41 6.96 -2.93 -4.36
C LEU A 41 5.87 -3.99 -4.08
N ARG A 42 4.98 -3.75 -3.10
CA ARG A 42 3.86 -4.68 -2.83
C ARG A 42 2.88 -4.78 -4.00
N ILE A 43 2.62 -3.67 -4.70
CA ILE A 43 1.81 -3.66 -5.92
C ILE A 43 2.49 -4.47 -7.02
N GLY A 44 3.80 -4.29 -7.23
CA GLY A 44 4.56 -5.03 -8.23
C GLY A 44 4.53 -6.54 -8.00
N VAL A 45 4.77 -6.98 -6.75
CA VAL A 45 4.68 -8.40 -6.36
C VAL A 45 3.27 -8.95 -6.61
N PHE A 46 2.24 -8.21 -6.22
CA PHE A 46 0.86 -8.63 -6.44
C PHE A 46 0.50 -8.78 -7.93
N LEU A 47 0.98 -7.88 -8.79
CA LEU A 47 0.76 -7.98 -10.23
C LEU A 47 1.47 -9.21 -10.84
N ASP A 48 2.64 -9.57 -10.32
CA ASP A 48 3.36 -10.78 -10.74
C ASP A 48 2.62 -12.05 -10.28
N ASP A 49 2.20 -12.09 -9.01
CA ASP A 49 1.45 -13.21 -8.40
C ASP A 49 0.12 -13.48 -9.12
N TYR A 50 -0.55 -12.44 -9.62
CA TYR A 50 -1.86 -12.52 -10.27
C TYR A 50 -1.81 -12.22 -11.78
N ARG A 51 -0.65 -12.31 -12.44
CA ARG A 51 -0.47 -11.96 -13.87
C ARG A 51 -1.46 -12.67 -14.80
N GLU A 52 -1.81 -13.93 -14.49
CA GLU A 52 -2.76 -14.71 -15.30
C GLU A 52 -4.20 -14.19 -15.22
N MET A 53 -4.58 -13.60 -14.08
CA MET A 53 -5.92 -13.04 -13.84
C MET A 53 -5.99 -11.54 -14.17
N LEU A 54 -4.86 -10.83 -14.02
CA LEU A 54 -4.71 -9.41 -14.26
C LEU A 54 -3.66 -9.17 -15.34
N PRO A 55 -4.04 -9.22 -16.63
CA PRO A 55 -3.08 -9.02 -17.71
C PRO A 55 -2.41 -7.64 -17.59
N GLU A 56 -1.08 -7.69 -17.46
CA GLU A 56 -0.16 -6.60 -17.08
C GLU A 56 -0.22 -5.35 -17.97
N HIS A 57 -0.72 -5.50 -19.21
CA HIS A 57 -0.63 -4.51 -20.29
C HIS A 57 -1.39 -3.19 -20.07
N ALA A 58 -2.16 -3.03 -18.99
CA ALA A 58 -3.04 -1.87 -18.79
C ALA A 58 -2.64 -0.96 -17.62
N MET A 59 -1.63 -1.31 -16.82
CA MET A 59 -1.34 -0.57 -15.58
C MET A 59 0.02 0.12 -15.61
N GLN A 60 0.02 1.43 -15.35
CA GLN A 60 1.23 2.22 -15.14
C GLN A 60 1.44 2.43 -13.63
N VAL A 61 2.50 1.85 -13.08
CA VAL A 61 2.93 2.14 -11.71
C VAL A 61 3.62 3.50 -11.71
N ASN A 62 3.21 4.41 -10.84
CA ASN A 62 3.84 5.70 -10.64
C ASN A 62 4.92 5.57 -9.53
N PRO A 63 6.22 5.65 -9.88
CA PRO A 63 7.28 5.46 -8.90
C PRO A 63 7.34 6.55 -7.83
N GLN A 64 6.78 7.75 -8.09
CA GLN A 64 6.76 8.86 -7.14
C GLN A 64 5.47 8.96 -6.32
N ASN A 65 4.42 8.19 -6.68
CA ASN A 65 3.13 8.28 -6.02
C ASN A 65 2.45 6.92 -5.98
N ALA A 66 2.69 6.18 -4.90
CA ALA A 66 2.11 4.86 -4.74
C ALA A 66 0.57 4.88 -4.55
N ILE A 67 -0.01 6.03 -4.17
CA ILE A 67 -1.47 6.18 -4.10
C ILE A 67 -2.07 6.15 -5.51
N ALA A 68 -1.45 6.85 -6.46
CA ALA A 68 -1.85 6.80 -7.87
C ALA A 68 -1.67 5.39 -8.46
N SER A 69 -0.57 4.70 -8.10
CA SER A 69 -0.37 3.29 -8.44
C SER A 69 -1.49 2.41 -7.86
N PHE A 70 -1.82 2.57 -6.58
CA PHE A 70 -2.87 1.76 -5.94
C PHE A 70 -4.26 2.03 -6.54
N GLN A 71 -4.60 3.27 -6.87
CA GLN A 71 -5.84 3.60 -7.58
C GLN A 71 -5.90 2.93 -8.96
N SER A 72 -4.79 2.91 -9.69
CA SER A 72 -4.71 2.23 -10.98
C SER A 72 -4.90 0.71 -10.82
N LEU A 73 -4.40 0.13 -9.73
CA LEU A 73 -4.60 -1.29 -9.40
C LEU A 73 -6.08 -1.58 -9.13
N LEU A 74 -6.72 -0.78 -8.27
CA LEU A 74 -8.14 -0.93 -7.95
C LEU A 74 -9.00 -0.85 -9.21
N ALA A 75 -8.70 0.09 -10.11
CA ALA A 75 -9.40 0.22 -11.38
C ALA A 75 -9.20 -0.99 -12.29
N LEU A 76 -8.00 -1.60 -12.30
CA LEU A 76 -7.72 -2.83 -13.04
C LEU A 76 -8.51 -4.02 -12.46
N ILE A 77 -8.48 -4.19 -11.14
CA ILE A 77 -9.18 -5.26 -10.44
C ILE A 77 -10.70 -5.15 -10.66
N GLN A 78 -11.27 -3.95 -10.53
CA GLN A 78 -12.69 -3.71 -10.80
C GLN A 78 -13.08 -4.12 -12.23
N LYS A 79 -12.26 -3.80 -13.24
CA LYS A 79 -12.51 -4.19 -14.64
C LYS A 79 -12.43 -5.70 -14.87
N SER A 80 -11.63 -6.41 -14.09
CA SER A 80 -11.49 -7.87 -14.18
C SER A 80 -12.64 -8.65 -13.51
N GLY A 81 -13.52 -7.96 -12.76
CA GLY A 81 -14.63 -8.61 -12.04
C GLY A 81 -14.22 -9.33 -10.76
N HIS A 82 -12.97 -9.19 -10.32
CA HIS A 82 -12.47 -9.73 -9.06
C HIS A 82 -12.63 -8.75 -7.90
N SER A 83 -12.59 -9.27 -6.67
CA SER A 83 -12.54 -8.44 -5.45
C SER A 83 -11.16 -8.52 -4.81
N LEU A 84 -10.66 -7.38 -4.30
CA LEU A 84 -9.42 -7.27 -3.55
C LEU A 84 -9.69 -7.37 -2.04
N TYR A 85 -9.00 -8.28 -1.38
CA TYR A 85 -8.89 -8.35 0.07
C TYR A 85 -7.55 -7.78 0.50
N LEU A 86 -7.57 -6.59 1.10
CA LEU A 86 -6.39 -5.92 1.61
C LEU A 86 -6.23 -6.22 3.11
N LEU A 87 -5.18 -6.93 3.47
CA LEU A 87 -4.77 -7.18 4.85
C LEU A 87 -3.71 -6.14 5.24
N ILE A 88 -3.97 -5.41 6.31
CA ILE A 88 -3.06 -4.37 6.83
C ILE A 88 -2.58 -4.80 8.21
N ASP A 89 -1.26 -4.94 8.35
CA ASP A 89 -0.58 -5.40 9.55
C ASP A 89 0.44 -4.36 10.01
N GLU A 90 0.70 -4.27 11.32
CA GLU A 90 1.69 -3.37 11.95
C GLU A 90 1.53 -1.86 11.65
N TYR A 91 0.34 -1.44 11.17
CA TYR A 91 0.08 -0.03 10.85
C TYR A 91 0.08 0.86 12.10
N ASP A 92 -0.51 0.39 13.19
CA ASP A 92 -0.55 1.12 14.45
C ASP A 92 0.85 1.29 15.05
N ASN A 93 1.70 0.26 14.97
CA ASN A 93 3.10 0.36 15.36
C ASN A 93 3.83 1.43 14.53
N PHE A 94 3.71 1.38 13.20
CA PHE A 94 4.29 2.40 12.32
C PHE A 94 3.77 3.81 12.63
N ALA A 95 2.47 3.98 12.81
CA ALA A 95 1.87 5.27 13.17
C ALA A 95 2.38 5.78 14.53
N ASN A 96 2.53 4.90 15.52
CA ASN A 96 3.09 5.24 16.82
C ASN A 96 4.55 5.67 16.72
N GLU A 97 5.36 5.00 15.90
CA GLU A 97 6.76 5.38 15.67
C GLU A 97 6.89 6.76 15.01
N LEU A 98 6.04 7.05 14.01
CA LEU A 98 5.94 8.41 13.43
C LEU A 98 5.55 9.44 14.49
N MET A 99 4.63 9.09 15.39
CA MET A 99 4.18 9.98 16.45
C MET A 99 5.23 10.19 17.54
N MET A 100 6.06 9.18 17.85
CA MET A 100 7.12 9.27 18.86
C MET A 100 8.36 10.01 18.33
N GLY A 101 8.61 9.96 17.02
CA GLY A 101 9.62 10.79 16.34
C GLY A 101 9.41 12.31 16.55
N HIS A 102 8.22 12.73 16.98
CA HIS A 102 7.88 14.12 17.36
C HIS A 102 8.42 14.60 18.71
N ARG A 103 9.01 13.74 19.54
CA ARG A 103 9.49 14.17 20.87
C ARG A 103 10.70 15.11 20.82
N ASN A 104 11.26 15.35 19.63
CA ASN A 104 12.22 16.43 19.43
C ASN A 104 11.46 17.66 18.86
N PRO A 105 11.38 18.79 19.57
CA PRO A 105 10.55 19.95 19.21
C PRO A 105 10.92 20.64 17.87
N GLU A 106 12.03 20.27 17.23
CA GLU A 106 12.38 20.73 15.88
C GLU A 106 11.69 19.92 14.75
N LYS A 107 10.95 18.85 15.07
CA LYS A 107 10.36 17.89 14.11
C LYS A 107 8.83 17.99 14.01
N ASP A 108 8.31 19.20 13.90
CA ASP A 108 6.91 19.48 13.54
C ASP A 108 6.53 19.00 12.11
N HIS A 109 7.52 18.56 11.32
CA HIS A 109 7.35 18.14 9.92
C HIS A 109 6.52 16.86 9.71
N TYR A 110 6.53 15.88 10.62
CA TYR A 110 5.71 14.66 10.40
C TYR A 110 4.21 14.91 10.57
N ARG A 111 3.80 16.07 11.10
CA ARG A 111 2.40 16.48 11.05
C ARG A 111 1.94 16.53 9.60
N GLY A 112 2.79 16.89 8.64
CA GLY A 112 2.43 16.88 7.22
C GLY A 112 1.97 15.52 6.72
N LEU A 113 2.57 14.41 7.19
CA LEU A 113 2.22 13.05 6.78
C LEU A 113 0.91 12.52 7.38
N LEU A 114 0.57 12.99 8.59
CA LEU A 114 -0.58 12.52 9.37
C LEU A 114 -1.74 13.54 9.43
N ALA A 115 -1.49 14.81 9.11
CA ALA A 115 -2.49 15.87 9.10
C ALA A 115 -3.48 15.70 7.95
N GLY A 116 -4.44 16.63 7.89
CA GLY A 116 -5.65 16.53 7.09
C GLY A 116 -5.48 16.18 5.60
N GLU A 117 -4.30 16.38 5.02
CA GLU A 117 -3.93 16.16 3.62
C GLU A 117 -2.70 15.24 3.42
N GLY A 118 -2.17 14.63 4.48
CA GLY A 118 -0.94 13.84 4.42
C GLY A 118 -1.06 12.49 3.70
N ALA A 119 0.07 11.97 3.22
CA ALA A 119 0.18 10.72 2.45
C ALA A 119 -0.57 9.54 3.09
N MET A 120 -0.49 9.38 4.42
CA MET A 120 -1.19 8.30 5.12
C MET A 120 -2.70 8.47 5.06
N LYS A 121 -3.20 9.68 5.31
CA LYS A 121 -4.65 9.95 5.26
C LYS A 121 -5.18 9.81 3.84
N ALA A 122 -4.43 10.26 2.84
CA ALA A 122 -4.77 10.10 1.43
C ALA A 122 -4.82 8.62 1.01
N LEU A 123 -3.86 7.81 1.50
CA LEU A 123 -3.86 6.36 1.31
C LEU A 123 -5.11 5.71 1.92
N PHE A 124 -5.42 5.99 3.20
CA PHE A 124 -6.61 5.41 3.84
C PHE A 124 -7.93 5.85 3.21
N LYS A 125 -8.00 7.10 2.74
CA LYS A 125 -9.18 7.57 2.01
C LYS A 125 -9.36 6.76 0.73
N THR A 126 -8.27 6.45 0.03
CA THR A 126 -8.28 5.59 -1.17
C THR A 126 -8.70 4.16 -0.85
N ILE A 127 -8.28 3.58 0.29
CA ILE A 127 -8.70 2.22 0.71
C ILE A 127 -10.20 2.14 1.00
N LYS A 128 -10.80 3.21 1.52
CA LYS A 128 -12.22 3.26 1.91
C LYS A 128 -13.18 3.60 0.76
N MET A 129 -12.67 3.93 -0.43
CA MET A 129 -13.48 4.30 -1.60
C MET A 129 -14.13 3.10 -2.26
#